data_AF-A0A1C0U9I1-F1
#
_entry.id   AF-A0A1C0U9I1-F1
#
_cell.length_a   1.000
_cell.length_b   1.000
_cell.length_c   1.000
_cell.angle_alpha   90.00
_cell.angle_beta   90.00
_cell.angle_gamma   90.00
#
_symmetry.space_group_name_H-M   'P 1'
#
loop_
_entity.id
_entity.type
_entity.pdbx_description
1 polymer ?
#
loop_
_entity_poly.entity_id
_entity_poly.type
_entity_poly.pdbx_seq_one_letter_code
_entity_poly.pdbx_strand_id
1 'polypeptide(L)'
;MSTKNDFKAFSISNNANVVSQERYEEEQSLKTGFPPEHITTHVLNKALRQSSTISSVVASFIETQSGNDVLDDGNIAKLTTQLNKALEQKITTEVPSASLTQKGRIQLTDKLGNSNSLAVTQKLVSDVNDNANNRLAKNQNGADIPDKNAFVKNLGLVEAVNAVPNNRKINGKALTGDVILNAGDVGAFKLGLTERYIVNNQVPWNANTGLYDLLNPGIDSSHIAHFNNGIGSCPAFQLKVQYRNGGIAYRSARDSYGFEEDWTYIYTTKHKPTAADIGAYTKSEGSEFIQPKYVTQANITDFTAWIKSLPQGGHAFRFSDNHGGIGYPWSGGYITRMHDIWAGFVANYNYSGISFIHGNDGGGNTKVSQLWTDKNAHPDANGILRRASPVVDIHPDGTYELTSEAEGMIVKRVDTGKYRISGCNGFAKDGAWGIHGGTVVPADSNGLNLIWVRESVDTSNGDITVECYHRQNTDAPEFAQNKRVKSVTATGEVIYYNDGEPCDIPDGRVINIRVQLPEKS
;
A
#
# COMPACT_ATOMS: atom_id res chain seq x y z
N MET A 1 -115.12 5.69 -50.09
CA MET A 1 -116.58 5.55 -50.05
C MET A 1 -116.92 4.94 -48.71
N SER A 2 -117.83 5.54 -47.94
CA SER A 2 -118.28 4.93 -46.68
C SER A 2 -119.08 3.70 -47.05
N THR A 3 -118.56 2.52 -46.76
CA THR A 3 -119.33 1.29 -46.82
C THR A 3 -120.36 1.27 -45.70
N LYS A 4 -121.36 0.40 -45.82
CA LYS A 4 -122.47 0.28 -44.87
C LYS A 4 -122.58 -1.16 -44.35
N ASN A 5 -122.58 -1.33 -43.04
CA ASN A 5 -122.96 -2.58 -42.37
C ASN A 5 -124.34 -2.44 -41.71
N ASP A 6 -125.31 -3.25 -42.13
CA ASP A 6 -126.68 -3.25 -41.61
C ASP A 6 -126.90 -4.16 -40.39
N PHE A 7 -126.00 -5.11 -40.12
CA PHE A 7 -126.07 -5.97 -38.94
C PHE A 7 -125.54 -5.23 -37.71
N LYS A 8 -126.45 -4.85 -36.80
CA LYS A 8 -126.14 -4.04 -35.61
C LYS A 8 -126.15 -4.85 -34.32
N ALA A 9 -125.21 -4.54 -33.42
CA ALA A 9 -125.16 -5.14 -32.10
C ALA A 9 -126.27 -4.55 -31.19
N PHE A 10 -127.05 -5.42 -30.55
CA PHE A 10 -128.15 -5.05 -29.67
C PHE A 10 -127.69 -4.91 -28.21
N SER A 11 -128.15 -3.85 -27.52
CA SER A 11 -128.02 -3.67 -26.06
C SER A 11 -126.57 -3.77 -25.51
N ILE A 12 -125.64 -3.07 -26.15
CA ILE A 12 -124.19 -3.13 -25.83
C ILE A 12 -123.71 -2.16 -24.73
N SER A 13 -124.57 -1.25 -24.25
CA SER A 13 -124.20 -0.25 -23.24
C SER A 13 -123.84 -0.85 -21.87
N ASN A 14 -123.04 -0.14 -21.06
CA ASN A 14 -122.61 -0.60 -19.71
C ASN A 14 -123.77 -0.86 -18.76
N ASN A 15 -124.87 -0.12 -18.90
CA ASN A 15 -126.10 -0.28 -18.12
C ASN A 15 -127.21 -0.97 -18.93
N ALA A 16 -126.82 -1.78 -19.92
CA ALA A 16 -127.76 -2.54 -20.72
C ALA A 16 -128.60 -3.46 -19.83
N ASN A 17 -129.88 -3.57 -20.18
CA ASN A 17 -130.83 -4.43 -19.49
C ASN A 17 -130.56 -5.92 -19.81
N VAL A 18 -129.43 -6.45 -19.32
CA VAL A 18 -129.00 -7.84 -19.55
C VAL A 18 -128.55 -8.48 -18.24
N VAL A 19 -128.72 -9.79 -18.12
CA VAL A 19 -128.14 -10.54 -16.99
C VAL A 19 -126.60 -10.59 -17.07
N SER A 20 -125.96 -10.82 -15.91
CA SER A 20 -124.52 -11.13 -15.86
C SER A 20 -124.21 -12.41 -16.63
N GLN A 21 -122.94 -12.60 -17.03
CA GLN A 21 -122.52 -13.80 -17.77
C GLN A 21 -122.72 -15.07 -16.94
N GLU A 22 -122.30 -15.05 -15.67
CA GLU A 22 -122.45 -16.17 -14.73
C GLU A 22 -123.91 -16.63 -14.63
N ARG A 23 -124.84 -15.69 -14.39
CA ARG A 23 -126.26 -16.02 -14.30
C ARG A 23 -126.80 -16.60 -15.60
N TYR A 24 -126.38 -16.05 -16.74
CA TYR A 24 -126.81 -16.55 -18.05
C TYR A 24 -126.34 -17.98 -18.32
N GLU A 25 -125.15 -18.35 -17.87
CA GLU A 25 -124.60 -19.71 -18.03
C GLU A 25 -125.32 -20.74 -17.15
N GLU A 26 -125.90 -20.31 -16.03
CA GLU A 26 -126.72 -21.12 -15.13
C GLU A 26 -128.17 -21.28 -15.61
N GLU A 27 -128.65 -20.44 -16.54
CA GLU A 27 -130.02 -20.51 -17.06
C GLU A 27 -130.28 -21.82 -17.81
N GLN A 28 -131.26 -22.60 -17.35
CA GLN A 28 -131.62 -23.87 -17.99
C GLN A 28 -132.09 -23.66 -19.44
N SER A 29 -132.71 -22.51 -19.73
CA SER A 29 -133.11 -22.09 -21.08
C SER A 29 -131.96 -21.99 -22.08
N LEU A 30 -130.70 -21.89 -21.63
CA LEU A 30 -129.54 -21.94 -22.52
C LEU A 30 -129.45 -23.27 -23.27
N LYS A 31 -129.85 -24.38 -22.62
CA LYS A 31 -129.81 -25.73 -23.20
C LYS A 31 -131.11 -26.10 -23.92
N THR A 32 -132.25 -25.59 -23.45
CA THR A 32 -133.58 -26.08 -23.88
C THR A 32 -134.44 -25.03 -24.57
N GLY A 33 -133.99 -23.78 -24.69
CA GLY A 33 -134.76 -22.66 -25.21
C GLY A 33 -135.61 -21.95 -24.14
N PHE A 34 -136.15 -20.79 -24.49
CA PHE A 34 -137.00 -19.99 -23.59
C PHE A 34 -138.38 -20.64 -23.37
N PRO A 35 -138.91 -20.66 -22.13
CA PRO A 35 -140.24 -21.17 -21.84
C PRO A 35 -141.35 -20.30 -22.45
N PRO A 36 -142.57 -20.83 -22.67
CA PRO A 36 -143.67 -20.08 -23.29
C PRO A 36 -144.14 -18.87 -22.48
N GLU A 37 -144.02 -18.93 -21.14
CA GLU A 37 -144.44 -17.87 -20.22
C GLU A 37 -143.33 -17.56 -19.19
N HIS A 38 -143.31 -16.33 -18.68
CA HIS A 38 -142.38 -15.83 -17.65
C HIS A 38 -140.89 -15.69 -18.03
N ILE A 39 -140.58 -15.32 -19.28
CA ILE A 39 -139.20 -14.96 -19.68
C ILE A 39 -138.85 -13.59 -19.09
N THR A 40 -137.75 -13.49 -18.35
CA THR A 40 -137.25 -12.18 -17.93
C THR A 40 -136.58 -11.47 -19.11
N THR A 41 -136.91 -10.19 -19.29
CA THR A 41 -136.31 -9.37 -20.37
C THR A 41 -134.79 -9.30 -20.26
N HIS A 42 -134.24 -9.40 -19.05
CA HIS A 42 -132.80 -9.46 -18.80
C HIS A 42 -132.13 -10.66 -19.49
N VAL A 43 -132.73 -11.86 -19.45
CA VAL A 43 -132.16 -13.08 -20.05
C VAL A 43 -132.38 -13.08 -21.57
N LEU A 44 -133.57 -12.68 -22.05
CA LEU A 44 -133.82 -12.55 -23.49
C LEU A 44 -132.87 -11.53 -24.15
N ASN A 45 -132.70 -10.36 -23.53
CA ASN A 45 -131.79 -9.34 -24.03
C ASN A 45 -130.34 -9.83 -24.03
N LYS A 46 -129.95 -10.70 -23.09
CA LYS A 46 -128.61 -11.30 -23.07
C LYS A 46 -128.38 -12.20 -24.28
N ALA A 47 -129.35 -13.07 -24.61
CA ALA A 47 -129.26 -13.93 -25.79
C ALA A 47 -129.22 -13.12 -27.09
N LEU A 48 -130.14 -12.15 -27.25
CA LEU A 48 -130.17 -11.26 -28.42
C LEU A 48 -128.90 -10.41 -28.54
N ARG A 49 -128.37 -9.92 -27.41
CA ARG A 49 -127.10 -9.20 -27.38
C ARG A 49 -125.96 -10.09 -27.86
N GLN A 50 -125.81 -11.31 -27.34
CA GLN A 50 -124.69 -12.18 -27.75
C GLN A 50 -124.73 -12.51 -29.24
N SER A 51 -125.89 -12.88 -29.80
CA SER A 51 -126.01 -13.22 -31.21
C SER A 51 -125.77 -12.01 -32.12
N SER A 52 -126.49 -10.91 -31.89
CA SER A 52 -126.37 -9.69 -32.70
C SER A 52 -124.99 -9.04 -32.62
N THR A 53 -124.31 -9.15 -31.47
CA THR A 53 -122.94 -8.65 -31.34
C THR A 53 -121.99 -9.43 -32.24
N ILE A 54 -122.04 -10.77 -32.25
CA ILE A 54 -121.19 -11.57 -33.13
C ILE A 54 -121.52 -11.33 -34.60
N SER A 55 -122.81 -11.28 -34.96
CA SER A 55 -123.23 -10.96 -36.34
C SER A 55 -122.70 -9.59 -36.78
N SER A 56 -122.82 -8.57 -35.91
CA SER A 56 -122.33 -7.23 -36.22
C SER A 56 -120.80 -7.21 -36.37
N VAL A 57 -120.05 -7.93 -35.54
CA VAL A 57 -118.58 -8.06 -35.63
C VAL A 57 -118.17 -8.73 -36.93
N VAL A 58 -118.77 -9.86 -37.29
CA VAL A 58 -118.47 -10.56 -38.54
C VAL A 58 -118.82 -9.68 -39.74
N ALA A 59 -119.99 -9.04 -39.73
CA ALA A 59 -120.39 -8.14 -40.80
C ALA A 59 -119.44 -6.93 -40.92
N SER A 60 -118.99 -6.35 -39.80
CA SER A 60 -118.02 -5.25 -39.79
C SER A 60 -116.65 -5.69 -40.31
N PHE A 61 -116.24 -6.92 -39.99
CA PHE A 61 -115.03 -7.53 -40.55
C PHE A 61 -115.14 -7.68 -42.07
N ILE A 62 -116.25 -8.23 -42.56
CA ILE A 62 -116.51 -8.39 -43.99
C ILE A 62 -116.51 -7.03 -44.68
N GLU A 63 -117.21 -6.05 -44.13
CA GLU A 63 -117.30 -4.69 -44.65
C GLU A 63 -115.90 -4.07 -44.78
N THR A 64 -115.16 -4.04 -43.67
CA THR A 64 -113.84 -3.41 -43.59
C THR A 64 -112.83 -4.07 -44.52
N GLN A 65 -112.78 -5.40 -44.51
CA GLN A 65 -111.73 -6.13 -45.25
C GLN A 65 -112.08 -6.32 -46.72
N SER A 66 -113.36 -6.52 -47.09
CA SER A 66 -113.76 -6.71 -48.48
C SER A 66 -113.94 -5.39 -49.26
N GLY A 67 -114.14 -4.28 -48.53
CA GLY A 67 -114.40 -2.94 -49.04
C GLY A 67 -115.79 -2.75 -49.64
N ASN A 68 -116.78 -3.57 -49.26
CA ASN A 68 -118.14 -3.55 -49.80
C ASN A 68 -119.20 -3.43 -48.71
N ASP A 69 -120.41 -2.97 -49.08
CA ASP A 69 -121.57 -2.95 -48.18
C ASP A 69 -122.02 -4.37 -47.78
N VAL A 70 -122.41 -4.51 -46.52
CA VAL A 70 -122.94 -5.73 -45.90
C VAL A 70 -124.37 -5.46 -45.44
N LEU A 71 -125.34 -5.81 -46.30
CA LEU A 71 -126.76 -5.47 -46.16
C LEU A 71 -127.56 -6.60 -45.52
N ASP A 72 -128.59 -6.26 -44.73
CA ASP A 72 -129.56 -7.22 -44.16
C ASP A 72 -130.75 -7.42 -45.11
N ASP A 73 -130.49 -8.05 -46.26
CA ASP A 73 -131.46 -8.32 -47.32
C ASP A 73 -131.77 -9.82 -47.53
N GLY A 74 -131.22 -10.68 -46.66
CA GLY A 74 -131.35 -12.14 -46.73
C GLY A 74 -130.45 -12.84 -47.77
N ASN A 75 -129.53 -12.15 -48.45
CA ASN A 75 -128.68 -12.76 -49.48
C ASN A 75 -127.43 -13.47 -48.93
N ILE A 76 -127.58 -14.74 -48.59
CA ILE A 76 -126.51 -15.56 -47.99
C ILE A 76 -125.31 -15.76 -48.93
N ALA A 77 -125.54 -16.01 -50.22
CA ALA A 77 -124.45 -16.28 -51.17
C ALA A 77 -123.50 -15.08 -51.32
N LYS A 78 -124.06 -13.87 -51.38
CA LYS A 78 -123.28 -12.62 -51.44
C LYS A 78 -122.43 -12.46 -50.18
N LEU A 79 -123.02 -12.68 -48.99
CA LEU A 79 -122.31 -12.63 -47.72
C LEU A 79 -121.14 -13.63 -47.67
N THR A 80 -121.33 -14.86 -48.17
CA THR A 80 -120.25 -15.86 -48.24
C THR A 80 -119.10 -15.42 -49.14
N THR A 81 -119.38 -14.90 -50.34
CA THR A 81 -118.33 -14.40 -51.24
C THR A 81 -117.58 -13.23 -50.62
N GLN A 82 -118.30 -12.30 -49.99
CA GLN A 82 -117.67 -11.16 -49.31
C GLN A 82 -116.81 -11.61 -48.13
N LEU A 83 -117.22 -12.63 -47.38
CA LEU A 83 -116.41 -13.22 -46.30
C LEU A 83 -115.12 -13.86 -46.81
N ASN A 84 -115.17 -14.64 -47.89
CA ASN A 84 -113.95 -15.24 -48.46
C ASN A 84 -112.97 -14.17 -48.94
N LYS A 85 -113.47 -13.15 -49.64
CA LYS A 85 -112.65 -12.02 -50.09
C LYS A 85 -112.02 -11.27 -48.91
N ALA A 86 -112.80 -11.02 -47.85
CA ALA A 86 -112.32 -10.41 -46.61
C ALA A 86 -111.18 -11.23 -45.98
N LEU A 87 -111.30 -12.56 -45.95
CA LEU A 87 -110.26 -13.45 -45.43
C LEU A 87 -108.99 -13.42 -46.30
N GLU A 88 -109.11 -13.52 -47.62
CA GLU A 88 -107.96 -13.47 -48.53
C GLU A 88 -107.19 -12.15 -48.44
N GLN A 89 -107.91 -11.03 -48.41
CA GLN A 89 -107.30 -9.71 -48.27
C GLN A 89 -106.60 -9.57 -46.92
N LYS A 90 -107.26 -10.00 -45.84
CA LYS A 90 -106.67 -9.98 -44.49
C LYS A 90 -105.40 -10.80 -44.40
N ILE A 91 -105.39 -12.03 -44.94
CA ILE A 91 -104.21 -12.90 -44.94
C ILE A 91 -103.08 -12.31 -45.77
N THR A 92 -103.37 -11.74 -46.94
CA THR A 92 -102.34 -11.20 -47.84
C THR A 92 -101.70 -9.92 -47.28
N THR A 93 -102.48 -9.06 -46.63
CA THR A 93 -101.96 -7.84 -45.97
C THR A 93 -101.11 -8.17 -44.75
N GLU A 94 -101.46 -9.22 -43.98
CA GLU A 94 -100.73 -9.57 -42.77
C GLU A 94 -99.54 -10.52 -43.00
N VAL A 95 -99.53 -11.30 -44.10
CA VAL A 95 -98.51 -12.30 -44.40
C VAL A 95 -97.90 -12.08 -45.80
N PRO A 96 -96.92 -11.16 -45.95
CA PRO A 96 -96.28 -10.87 -47.23
C PRO A 96 -95.40 -12.03 -47.73
N SER A 97 -95.13 -12.10 -49.03
CA SER A 97 -94.37 -13.18 -49.66
C SER A 97 -92.91 -13.25 -49.23
N ALA A 98 -92.26 -12.11 -48.98
CA ALA A 98 -90.93 -12.03 -48.36
C ALA A 98 -90.70 -10.61 -47.81
N SER A 99 -90.20 -10.50 -46.58
CA SER A 99 -89.89 -9.22 -45.92
C SER A 99 -88.72 -9.39 -44.95
N LEU A 100 -87.90 -8.34 -44.79
CA LEU A 100 -86.83 -8.30 -43.78
C LEU A 100 -87.35 -7.95 -42.38
N THR A 101 -88.62 -7.56 -42.24
CA THR A 101 -89.21 -7.01 -41.02
C THR A 101 -90.51 -7.69 -40.58
N GLN A 102 -91.14 -8.51 -41.43
CA GLN A 102 -92.42 -9.19 -41.16
C GLN A 102 -92.38 -10.66 -41.63
N LYS A 103 -92.94 -11.60 -40.85
CA LYS A 103 -92.90 -13.05 -41.17
C LYS A 103 -93.77 -13.37 -42.41
N GLY A 104 -93.22 -14.10 -43.38
CA GLY A 104 -93.83 -14.43 -44.68
C GLY A 104 -93.58 -15.87 -45.17
N ARG A 105 -94.01 -16.21 -46.40
CA ARG A 105 -93.77 -17.54 -47.04
C ARG A 105 -92.41 -17.60 -47.75
N ILE A 106 -91.38 -18.17 -47.14
CA ILE A 106 -90.01 -18.20 -47.72
C ILE A 106 -89.70 -19.55 -48.42
N GLN A 107 -89.01 -19.52 -49.56
CA GLN A 107 -88.47 -20.71 -50.24
C GLN A 107 -87.05 -21.05 -49.73
N LEU A 108 -86.77 -22.32 -49.46
CA LEU A 108 -85.47 -22.79 -48.94
C LEU A 108 -84.45 -23.08 -50.05
N THR A 109 -83.15 -22.87 -49.79
CA THR A 109 -82.01 -23.22 -50.67
C THR A 109 -80.92 -24.02 -49.96
N ASP A 110 -80.27 -24.92 -50.69
CA ASP A 110 -79.11 -25.74 -50.28
C ASP A 110 -77.81 -25.32 -50.99
N LYS A 111 -77.84 -24.26 -51.81
CA LYS A 111 -76.69 -23.71 -52.52
C LYS A 111 -76.32 -22.33 -52.02
N LEU A 112 -75.01 -22.06 -51.96
CA LEU A 112 -74.47 -20.71 -51.78
C LEU A 112 -74.76 -19.87 -53.03
N GLY A 113 -75.09 -18.61 -52.80
CA GLY A 113 -75.39 -17.65 -53.87
C GLY A 113 -75.68 -16.26 -53.28
N ASN A 114 -76.10 -15.34 -54.13
CA ASN A 114 -76.38 -13.93 -53.79
C ASN A 114 -77.89 -13.59 -53.88
N SER A 115 -78.77 -14.58 -53.68
CA SER A 115 -80.22 -14.37 -53.77
C SER A 115 -80.79 -13.65 -52.55
N ASN A 116 -81.67 -12.68 -52.78
CA ASN A 116 -82.42 -11.98 -51.73
C ASN A 116 -83.82 -12.59 -51.49
N SER A 117 -84.19 -13.66 -52.21
CA SER A 117 -85.52 -14.27 -52.17
C SER A 117 -85.55 -15.69 -51.58
N LEU A 118 -84.38 -16.25 -51.22
CA LEU A 118 -84.25 -17.61 -50.72
C LEU A 118 -83.71 -17.58 -49.28
N ALA A 119 -84.28 -18.41 -48.39
CA ALA A 119 -83.68 -18.68 -47.09
C ALA A 119 -82.78 -19.91 -47.16
N VAL A 120 -81.63 -19.84 -46.50
CA VAL A 120 -80.73 -20.99 -46.39
C VAL A 120 -81.37 -22.12 -45.57
N THR A 121 -81.17 -23.36 -46.00
CA THR A 121 -81.53 -24.54 -45.19
C THR A 121 -80.61 -24.65 -43.97
N GLN A 122 -81.12 -25.27 -42.89
CA GLN A 122 -80.30 -25.56 -41.70
C GLN A 122 -79.05 -26.37 -42.07
N LYS A 123 -79.15 -27.33 -43.00
CA LYS A 123 -78.01 -28.10 -43.49
C LYS A 123 -76.94 -27.22 -44.10
N LEU A 124 -77.30 -26.28 -44.98
CA LEU A 124 -76.33 -25.37 -45.59
C LEU A 124 -75.64 -24.48 -44.53
N VAL A 125 -76.39 -24.02 -43.53
CA VAL A 125 -75.81 -23.26 -42.39
C VAL A 125 -74.82 -24.11 -41.61
N SER A 126 -75.17 -25.37 -41.31
CA SER A 126 -74.27 -26.31 -40.64
C SER A 126 -73.01 -26.57 -41.46
N ASP A 127 -73.12 -26.84 -42.76
CA ASP A 127 -71.97 -27.11 -43.63
C ASP A 127 -71.02 -25.89 -43.70
N VAL A 128 -71.57 -24.66 -43.74
CA VAL A 128 -70.78 -23.41 -43.66
C VAL A 128 -70.10 -23.26 -42.31
N ASN A 129 -70.82 -23.55 -41.21
CA ASN A 129 -70.27 -23.49 -39.86
C ASN A 129 -69.15 -24.52 -39.66
N ASP A 130 -69.32 -25.74 -40.17
CA ASP A 130 -68.31 -26.80 -40.11
C ASP A 130 -67.06 -26.43 -40.91
N ASN A 131 -67.22 -25.79 -42.08
CA ASN A 131 -66.08 -25.26 -42.82
C ASN A 131 -65.29 -24.23 -42.00
N ALA A 132 -65.99 -23.32 -41.32
CA ALA A 132 -65.38 -22.31 -40.46
C ALA A 132 -64.69 -22.94 -39.23
N ASN A 133 -65.32 -23.92 -38.58
CA ASN A 133 -64.77 -24.65 -37.44
C ASN A 133 -63.53 -25.48 -37.79
N ASN A 134 -63.36 -25.87 -39.06
CA ASN A 134 -62.18 -26.57 -39.56
C ASN A 134 -61.03 -25.63 -39.97
N ARG A 135 -61.08 -24.34 -39.60
CA ARG A 135 -59.98 -23.37 -39.78
C ARG A 135 -59.38 -23.00 -38.44
N LEU A 136 -58.14 -22.49 -38.47
CA LEU A 136 -57.43 -22.05 -37.26
C LEU A 136 -58.14 -20.85 -36.62
N ALA A 137 -58.47 -20.98 -35.34
CA ALA A 137 -59.14 -19.99 -34.53
C ALA A 137 -58.15 -18.96 -33.99
N LYS A 138 -58.40 -17.68 -34.28
CA LYS A 138 -57.49 -16.57 -33.91
C LYS A 138 -57.25 -16.49 -32.40
N ASN A 139 -58.29 -16.73 -31.60
CA ASN A 139 -58.19 -16.69 -30.13
C ASN A 139 -57.40 -17.87 -29.54
N GLN A 140 -57.19 -18.95 -30.29
CA GLN A 140 -56.37 -20.08 -29.85
C GLN A 140 -54.88 -19.91 -30.13
N ASN A 141 -54.49 -18.86 -30.89
CA ASN A 141 -53.09 -18.53 -31.17
C ASN A 141 -52.27 -19.75 -31.64
N GLY A 142 -52.86 -20.63 -32.46
CA GLY A 142 -52.20 -21.83 -33.01
C GLY A 142 -52.20 -23.06 -32.10
N ALA A 143 -52.88 -23.04 -30.95
CA ALA A 143 -53.04 -24.23 -30.10
C ALA A 143 -53.78 -25.37 -30.83
N ASP A 144 -54.71 -25.01 -31.72
CA ASP A 144 -55.55 -25.87 -32.55
C ASP A 144 -54.87 -26.38 -33.83
N ILE A 145 -53.59 -26.08 -34.05
CA ILE A 145 -52.82 -26.71 -35.12
C ILE A 145 -52.70 -28.21 -34.84
N PRO A 146 -53.22 -29.11 -35.71
CA PRO A 146 -53.22 -30.55 -35.46
C PRO A 146 -51.81 -31.16 -35.43
N ASP A 147 -50.96 -30.75 -36.37
CA ASP A 147 -49.54 -31.13 -36.43
C ASP A 147 -48.66 -29.88 -36.42
N LYS A 148 -48.21 -29.51 -35.22
CA LYS A 148 -47.34 -28.35 -34.99
C LYS A 148 -45.97 -28.54 -35.63
N ASN A 149 -45.46 -29.77 -35.73
CA ASN A 149 -44.15 -30.05 -36.32
C ASN A 149 -44.18 -29.87 -37.84
N ALA A 150 -45.21 -30.39 -38.51
CA ALA A 150 -45.41 -30.14 -39.94
C ALA A 150 -45.64 -28.65 -40.23
N PHE A 151 -46.35 -27.93 -39.35
CA PHE A 151 -46.56 -26.49 -39.49
C PHE A 151 -45.24 -25.71 -39.42
N VAL A 152 -44.38 -25.99 -38.43
CA VAL A 152 -43.03 -25.40 -38.33
C VAL A 152 -42.18 -25.72 -39.57
N LYS A 153 -42.30 -26.93 -40.11
CA LYS A 153 -41.63 -27.33 -41.36
C LYS A 153 -42.11 -26.51 -42.56
N ASN A 154 -43.42 -26.33 -42.71
CA ASN A 154 -44.00 -25.54 -43.80
C ASN A 154 -43.62 -24.05 -43.72
N LEU A 155 -43.33 -23.53 -42.52
CA LEU A 155 -42.80 -22.18 -42.32
C LEU A 155 -41.29 -22.06 -42.61
N GLY A 156 -40.57 -23.17 -42.83
CA GLY A 156 -39.11 -23.17 -43.03
C GLY A 156 -38.31 -22.92 -41.75
N LEU A 157 -38.93 -23.10 -40.56
CA LEU A 157 -38.30 -22.79 -39.26
C LEU A 157 -37.66 -24.00 -38.57
N VAL A 158 -37.52 -25.13 -39.26
CA VAL A 158 -36.97 -26.37 -38.68
C VAL A 158 -35.57 -26.14 -38.10
N GLU A 159 -34.73 -25.37 -38.79
CA GLU A 159 -33.37 -25.07 -38.34
C GLU A 159 -33.34 -24.06 -37.18
N ALA A 160 -34.35 -23.19 -37.07
CA ALA A 160 -34.47 -22.20 -36.01
C ALA A 160 -34.98 -22.78 -34.68
N VAL A 161 -35.69 -23.91 -34.68
CA VAL A 161 -36.04 -24.65 -33.45
C VAL A 161 -34.78 -25.09 -32.69
N ASN A 162 -33.65 -25.21 -33.37
CA ASN A 162 -32.33 -25.50 -32.80
C ASN A 162 -31.39 -24.28 -32.93
N ALA A 163 -31.87 -23.05 -32.74
CA ALA A 163 -31.13 -21.80 -32.99
C ALA A 163 -29.77 -21.68 -32.24
N VAL A 164 -29.53 -22.53 -31.24
CA VAL A 164 -28.16 -22.88 -30.87
C VAL A 164 -27.91 -24.33 -31.30
N PRO A 165 -27.36 -24.56 -32.49
CA PRO A 165 -27.05 -25.92 -32.93
C PRO A 165 -26.09 -26.56 -31.92
N ASN A 166 -26.36 -27.80 -31.49
CA ASN A 166 -25.51 -28.53 -30.52
C ASN A 166 -24.05 -28.71 -30.99
N ASN A 167 -23.77 -28.45 -32.27
CA ASN A 167 -22.41 -28.45 -32.82
C ASN A 167 -21.63 -27.14 -32.54
N ARG A 168 -22.30 -26.06 -32.14
CA ARG A 168 -21.67 -24.80 -31.76
C ARG A 168 -21.10 -24.93 -30.35
N LYS A 169 -19.86 -24.50 -30.20
CA LYS A 169 -19.11 -24.54 -28.95
C LYS A 169 -18.54 -23.15 -28.63
N ILE A 170 -18.46 -22.80 -27.35
CA ILE A 170 -17.63 -21.70 -26.85
C ILE A 170 -16.40 -22.32 -26.20
N ASN A 171 -15.21 -22.08 -26.78
CA ASN A 171 -13.96 -22.72 -26.37
C ASN A 171 -14.08 -24.23 -26.09
N GLY A 172 -14.69 -24.99 -27.00
CA GLY A 172 -14.84 -26.44 -26.87
C GLY A 172 -16.04 -26.92 -26.03
N LYS A 173 -16.70 -26.04 -25.25
CA LYS A 173 -17.90 -26.38 -24.46
C LYS A 173 -19.17 -26.30 -25.30
N ALA A 174 -19.97 -27.37 -25.30
CA ALA A 174 -21.25 -27.42 -26.02
C ALA A 174 -22.30 -26.52 -25.36
N LEU A 175 -23.17 -25.92 -26.17
CA LEU A 175 -24.19 -24.97 -25.71
C LEU A 175 -25.53 -25.67 -25.42
N THR A 176 -25.51 -26.60 -24.46
CA THR A 176 -26.69 -27.40 -24.07
C THR A 176 -27.36 -26.91 -22.77
N GLY A 177 -26.86 -25.82 -22.18
CA GLY A 177 -27.31 -25.23 -20.91
C GLY A 177 -26.44 -24.02 -20.52
N ASP A 178 -26.49 -23.59 -19.25
CA ASP A 178 -25.65 -22.50 -18.73
C ASP A 178 -24.16 -22.80 -18.91
N VAL A 179 -23.43 -21.86 -19.52
CA VAL A 179 -21.98 -21.99 -19.73
C VAL A 179 -21.23 -21.22 -18.66
N ILE A 180 -20.61 -21.96 -17.74
CA ILE A 180 -19.63 -21.40 -16.80
C ILE A 180 -18.25 -21.43 -17.48
N LEU A 181 -17.70 -20.25 -17.76
CA LEU A 181 -16.33 -20.07 -18.26
C LEU A 181 -15.42 -19.65 -17.12
N ASN A 182 -14.35 -20.40 -16.90
CA ASN A 182 -13.24 -20.04 -16.03
C ASN A 182 -12.14 -19.38 -16.86
N ALA A 183 -11.16 -18.74 -16.20
CA ALA A 183 -10.04 -18.08 -16.89
C ALA A 183 -9.29 -19.01 -17.88
N GLY A 184 -9.12 -20.29 -17.52
CA GLY A 184 -8.54 -21.31 -18.41
C GLY A 184 -9.36 -21.57 -19.67
N ASP A 185 -10.68 -21.38 -19.62
CA ASP A 185 -11.58 -21.55 -20.77
C ASP A 185 -11.51 -20.40 -21.79
N VAL A 186 -10.73 -19.36 -21.54
CA VAL A 186 -10.59 -18.22 -22.47
C VAL A 186 -9.14 -17.76 -22.61
N GLY A 187 -8.18 -18.54 -22.11
CA GLY A 187 -6.76 -18.16 -22.11
C GLY A 187 -6.45 -16.93 -21.25
N ALA A 188 -7.31 -16.60 -20.28
CA ALA A 188 -7.11 -15.50 -19.37
C ALA A 188 -6.27 -15.91 -18.14
N PHE A 189 -5.61 -14.93 -17.53
CA PHE A 189 -4.93 -15.12 -16.25
C PHE A 189 -5.94 -15.54 -15.17
N LYS A 190 -5.68 -16.62 -14.44
CA LYS A 190 -6.57 -17.08 -13.37
C LYS A 190 -6.55 -16.07 -12.21
N LEU A 191 -7.73 -15.63 -11.78
CA LEU A 191 -7.86 -14.78 -10.60
C LEU A 191 -7.54 -15.62 -9.35
N GLY A 192 -6.44 -15.30 -8.67
CA GLY A 192 -5.99 -15.98 -7.45
C GLY A 192 -5.07 -17.19 -7.70
N LEU A 193 -5.13 -18.18 -6.80
CA LEU A 193 -4.26 -19.35 -6.82
C LEU A 193 -4.56 -20.26 -8.02
N THR A 194 -3.54 -20.50 -8.85
CA THR A 194 -3.59 -21.44 -9.96
C THR A 194 -3.60 -22.87 -9.48
N GLU A 195 -2.53 -23.30 -8.81
CA GLU A 195 -2.32 -24.67 -8.34
C GLU A 195 -1.30 -24.69 -7.18
N ARG A 196 -1.28 -25.78 -6.41
CA ARG A 196 -0.30 -26.00 -5.33
C ARG A 196 0.72 -27.05 -5.73
N TYR A 197 1.97 -26.75 -5.46
CA TYR A 197 3.13 -27.60 -5.62
C TYR A 197 3.83 -27.79 -4.28
N ILE A 198 4.75 -28.74 -4.21
CA ILE A 198 5.59 -28.99 -3.03
C ILE A 198 7.06 -28.82 -3.41
N VAL A 199 7.95 -28.56 -2.45
CA VAL A 199 9.39 -28.36 -2.73
C VAL A 199 10.05 -29.50 -3.53
N ASN A 200 9.56 -30.74 -3.38
CA ASN A 200 10.05 -31.93 -4.13
C ASN A 200 9.45 -32.09 -5.53
N ASN A 201 8.42 -31.30 -5.87
CA ASN A 201 7.80 -31.26 -7.18
C ASN A 201 7.45 -29.80 -7.46
N GLN A 202 8.44 -29.01 -7.86
CA GLN A 202 8.30 -27.57 -8.01
C GLN A 202 7.45 -27.20 -9.23
N VAL A 203 6.97 -25.97 -9.30
CA VAL A 203 6.23 -25.44 -10.45
C VAL A 203 7.10 -25.58 -11.71
N PRO A 204 6.69 -26.36 -12.72
CA PRO A 204 7.51 -26.62 -13.90
C PRO A 204 7.59 -25.38 -14.79
N TRP A 205 8.65 -25.29 -15.61
CA TRP A 205 8.93 -24.11 -16.43
C TRP A 205 7.91 -23.87 -17.54
N ASN A 206 7.24 -24.93 -17.99
CA ASN A 206 6.23 -24.93 -19.03
C ASN A 206 4.79 -24.92 -18.46
N ALA A 207 4.63 -24.61 -17.17
CA ALA A 207 3.31 -24.43 -16.58
C ALA A 207 2.59 -23.22 -17.23
N ASN A 208 1.27 -23.16 -17.07
CA ASN A 208 0.51 -21.99 -17.52
C ASN A 208 0.92 -20.75 -16.72
N THR A 209 0.87 -19.57 -17.34
CA THR A 209 1.06 -18.32 -16.61
C THR A 209 0.07 -18.21 -15.45
N GLY A 210 0.55 -17.88 -14.24
CA GLY A 210 -0.30 -17.88 -13.04
C GLY A 210 0.44 -17.69 -11.72
N LEU A 211 -0.32 -17.69 -10.62
CA LEU A 211 0.20 -17.66 -9.25
C LEU A 211 0.10 -19.04 -8.62
N TYR A 212 1.18 -19.53 -8.02
CA TYR A 212 1.27 -20.88 -7.47
C TYR A 212 1.71 -20.86 -6.01
N ASP A 213 1.23 -21.82 -5.23
CA ASP A 213 1.78 -22.10 -3.91
C ASP A 213 2.89 -23.14 -4.05
N LEU A 214 4.05 -22.89 -3.45
CA LEU A 214 5.10 -23.87 -3.25
C LEU A 214 5.19 -24.18 -1.76
N LEU A 215 4.69 -25.35 -1.38
CA LEU A 215 4.60 -25.79 0.01
C LEU A 215 5.85 -26.57 0.42
N ASN A 216 6.34 -26.29 1.62
CA ASN A 216 7.29 -27.12 2.35
C ASN A 216 6.53 -27.73 3.54
N PRO A 217 5.95 -28.93 3.38
CA PRO A 217 4.96 -29.45 4.31
C PRO A 217 5.43 -29.44 5.77
N GLY A 218 4.65 -28.80 6.65
CA GLY A 218 4.94 -28.68 8.08
C GLY A 218 6.00 -27.66 8.47
N ILE A 219 6.62 -26.96 7.50
CA ILE A 219 7.69 -25.99 7.74
C ILE A 219 7.23 -24.59 7.30
N ASP A 220 7.02 -24.39 5.99
CA ASP A 220 6.68 -23.10 5.42
C ASP A 220 6.04 -23.16 4.02
N SER A 221 5.78 -21.99 3.43
CA SER A 221 5.31 -21.86 2.06
C SER A 221 5.92 -20.65 1.36
N SER A 222 5.94 -20.73 0.03
CA SER A 222 6.28 -19.61 -0.85
C SER A 222 5.19 -19.41 -1.90
N HIS A 223 5.00 -18.17 -2.33
CA HIS A 223 4.26 -17.90 -3.56
C HIS A 223 5.21 -17.85 -4.74
N ILE A 224 4.82 -18.45 -5.85
CA ILE A 224 5.53 -18.39 -7.13
C ILE A 224 4.65 -17.67 -8.14
N ALA A 225 5.06 -16.48 -8.57
CA ALA A 225 4.50 -15.85 -9.76
C ALA A 225 5.24 -16.40 -10.97
N HIS A 226 4.52 -17.08 -11.85
CA HIS A 226 5.07 -17.70 -13.06
C HIS A 226 4.50 -17.02 -14.30
N PHE A 227 5.39 -16.54 -15.16
CA PHE A 227 5.05 -15.97 -16.45
C PHE A 227 5.70 -16.83 -17.53
N ASN A 228 4.88 -17.37 -18.42
CA ASN A 228 5.27 -18.23 -19.52
C ASN A 228 4.53 -17.79 -20.79
N ASN A 229 5.28 -17.38 -21.80
CA ASN A 229 4.76 -17.05 -23.14
C ASN A 229 5.09 -18.14 -24.19
N GLY A 230 5.88 -19.16 -23.81
CA GLY A 230 6.23 -20.30 -24.65
C GLY A 230 7.15 -20.01 -25.84
N ILE A 231 7.68 -18.79 -25.98
CA ILE A 231 8.46 -18.38 -27.16
C ILE A 231 9.73 -17.60 -26.80
N GLY A 232 10.74 -17.68 -27.69
CA GLY A 232 12.01 -16.99 -27.53
C GLY A 232 12.97 -17.68 -26.56
N SER A 233 14.12 -17.05 -26.32
CA SER A 233 15.18 -17.67 -25.50
C SER A 233 14.97 -17.61 -24.00
N CYS A 234 14.04 -16.78 -23.53
CA CYS A 234 13.54 -16.78 -22.16
C CYS A 234 12.01 -16.92 -22.19
N PRO A 235 11.48 -18.12 -22.49
CA PRO A 235 10.04 -18.28 -22.67
C PRO A 235 9.27 -18.23 -21.36
N ALA A 236 9.95 -18.44 -20.23
CA ALA A 236 9.35 -18.30 -18.92
C ALA A 236 10.29 -17.76 -17.86
N PHE A 237 9.73 -17.06 -16.87
CA PHE A 237 10.41 -16.73 -15.63
C PHE A 237 9.51 -16.97 -14.42
N GLN A 238 10.15 -17.15 -13.27
CA GLN A 238 9.46 -17.29 -11.99
C GLN A 238 10.03 -16.32 -10.98
N LEU A 239 9.15 -15.73 -10.18
CA LEU A 239 9.47 -14.97 -8.97
C LEU A 239 8.92 -15.71 -7.75
N LYS A 240 9.80 -16.11 -6.84
CA LYS A 240 9.49 -16.77 -5.58
C LYS A 240 9.55 -15.79 -4.42
N VAL A 241 8.51 -15.78 -3.60
CA VAL A 241 8.45 -14.99 -2.36
C VAL A 241 8.11 -15.91 -1.20
N GLN A 242 9.03 -16.02 -0.23
CA GLN A 242 8.82 -16.85 0.96
C GLN A 242 7.94 -16.16 2.00
N TYR A 243 7.19 -16.95 2.77
CA TYR A 243 6.39 -16.48 3.90
C TYR A 243 7.15 -15.50 4.82
N ARG A 244 6.43 -14.55 5.43
CA ARG A 244 6.97 -13.56 6.39
C ARG A 244 8.20 -12.79 5.88
N ASN A 245 8.28 -12.52 4.57
CA ASN A 245 9.43 -11.88 3.94
C ASN A 245 10.74 -12.67 4.20
N GLY A 246 10.69 -14.00 4.14
CA GLY A 246 11.84 -14.89 4.38
C GLY A 246 12.92 -14.79 3.29
N GLY A 247 12.54 -14.31 2.10
CA GLY A 247 13.44 -14.10 0.98
C GLY A 247 12.64 -13.94 -0.31
N ILE A 248 13.28 -13.30 -1.30
CA ILE A 248 12.77 -13.19 -2.67
C ILE A 248 13.83 -13.81 -3.58
N ALA A 249 13.42 -14.64 -4.53
CA ALA A 249 14.32 -15.24 -5.50
C ALA A 249 13.65 -15.30 -6.87
N TYR A 250 14.44 -15.36 -7.93
CA TYR A 250 13.95 -15.57 -9.30
C TYR A 250 14.73 -16.68 -10.00
N ARG A 251 14.17 -17.16 -11.10
CA ARG A 251 14.85 -18.00 -12.08
C ARG A 251 14.16 -17.87 -13.43
N SER A 252 14.88 -18.17 -14.50
CA SER A 252 14.37 -18.12 -15.88
C SER A 252 14.60 -19.44 -16.58
N ALA A 253 13.69 -19.78 -17.50
CA ALA A 253 13.86 -20.91 -18.40
C ALA A 253 14.63 -20.48 -19.64
N ARG A 254 15.42 -21.38 -20.24
CA ARG A 254 16.07 -21.16 -21.53
C ARG A 254 15.43 -22.02 -22.62
N ASP A 255 15.08 -21.37 -23.74
CA ASP A 255 14.54 -22.01 -24.95
C ASP A 255 13.52 -23.13 -24.59
N SER A 256 13.68 -24.35 -25.11
CA SER A 256 12.85 -25.50 -24.73
C SER A 256 13.48 -26.43 -23.68
N TYR A 257 14.58 -26.01 -23.03
CA TYR A 257 15.31 -26.84 -22.06
C TYR A 257 14.77 -26.73 -20.63
N GLY A 258 14.22 -25.58 -20.26
CA GLY A 258 13.70 -25.32 -18.92
C GLY A 258 14.64 -24.51 -18.05
N PHE A 259 14.55 -24.65 -16.72
CA PHE A 259 15.39 -23.93 -15.77
C PHE A 259 16.81 -24.50 -15.79
N GLU A 260 17.79 -23.71 -16.24
CA GLU A 260 19.21 -24.11 -16.24
C GLU A 260 19.90 -23.79 -14.93
N GLU A 261 19.48 -22.70 -14.30
CA GLU A 261 19.95 -22.25 -13.01
C GLU A 261 18.87 -22.48 -11.95
N ASP A 262 19.30 -22.80 -10.74
CA ASP A 262 18.40 -22.83 -9.59
C ASP A 262 18.02 -21.39 -9.16
N TRP A 263 17.21 -21.27 -8.11
CA TRP A 263 16.77 -20.00 -7.57
C TRP A 263 17.93 -19.05 -7.21
N THR A 264 17.94 -17.88 -7.83
CA THR A 264 18.85 -16.77 -7.49
C THR A 264 18.16 -15.79 -6.54
N TYR A 265 18.76 -15.53 -5.38
CA TYR A 265 18.18 -14.63 -4.38
C TYR A 265 18.38 -13.15 -4.73
N ILE A 266 17.37 -12.35 -4.42
CA ILE A 266 17.44 -10.89 -4.43
C ILE A 266 17.75 -10.42 -3.01
N TYR A 267 18.86 -9.72 -2.84
CA TYR A 267 19.22 -9.15 -1.55
C TYR A 267 18.29 -8.01 -1.15
N THR A 268 17.89 -8.01 0.11
CA THR A 268 16.99 -7.02 0.71
C THR A 268 17.54 -6.54 2.05
N THR A 269 16.90 -5.53 2.66
CA THR A 269 17.28 -5.08 4.01
C THR A 269 17.16 -6.18 5.07
N LYS A 270 16.25 -7.14 4.89
CA LYS A 270 16.09 -8.31 5.77
C LYS A 270 16.98 -9.49 5.38
N HIS A 271 17.29 -9.63 4.09
CA HIS A 271 18.16 -10.69 3.55
C HIS A 271 19.38 -10.04 2.90
N LYS A 272 20.33 -9.58 3.72
CA LYS A 272 21.53 -8.87 3.26
C LYS A 272 22.58 -9.85 2.74
N PRO A 273 23.45 -9.44 1.80
CA PRO A 273 24.59 -10.25 1.43
C PRO A 273 25.53 -10.42 2.63
N THR A 274 26.18 -11.58 2.69
CA THR A 274 27.33 -11.78 3.58
C THR A 274 28.55 -11.02 3.04
N ALA A 275 29.57 -10.81 3.88
CA ALA A 275 30.81 -10.19 3.41
C ALA A 275 31.47 -11.01 2.28
N ALA A 276 31.41 -12.34 2.38
CA ALA A 276 31.88 -13.25 1.34
C ALA A 276 31.10 -13.08 0.03
N ASP A 277 29.78 -12.89 0.09
CA ASP A 277 28.93 -12.72 -1.10
C ASP A 277 29.33 -11.52 -1.96
N ILE A 278 29.97 -10.50 -1.35
CA ILE A 278 30.37 -9.26 -2.03
C ILE A 278 31.90 -9.04 -2.04
N GLY A 279 32.69 -10.04 -1.66
CA GLY A 279 34.14 -9.93 -1.59
C GLY A 279 34.65 -8.88 -0.59
N ALA A 280 33.90 -8.61 0.48
CA ALA A 280 34.29 -7.70 1.56
C ALA A 280 34.92 -8.46 2.74
N TYR A 281 35.80 -7.79 3.48
CA TYR A 281 36.28 -8.29 4.77
C TYR A 281 35.17 -8.29 5.81
N THR A 282 35.14 -9.31 6.65
CA THR A 282 34.28 -9.36 7.82
C THR A 282 34.72 -8.32 8.87
N LYS A 283 33.79 -7.94 9.76
CA LYS A 283 34.12 -7.09 10.91
C LYS A 283 35.20 -7.71 11.81
N SER A 284 35.25 -9.04 11.91
CA SER A 284 36.30 -9.79 12.61
C SER A 284 37.66 -9.67 11.92
N GLU A 285 37.74 -9.85 10.60
CA GLU A 285 39.00 -9.72 9.86
C GLU A 285 39.51 -8.28 9.88
N GLY A 286 38.64 -7.29 9.76
CA GLY A 286 39.01 -5.88 9.91
C GLY A 286 39.42 -5.49 11.33
N SER A 287 38.97 -6.23 12.36
CA SER A 287 39.24 -5.90 13.76
C SER A 287 40.66 -6.19 14.22
N GLU A 288 41.39 -7.08 13.53
CA GLU A 288 42.81 -7.32 13.82
C GLU A 288 43.70 -6.11 13.50
N PHE A 289 43.28 -5.28 12.54
CA PHE A 289 43.99 -4.07 12.16
C PHE A 289 43.74 -2.86 13.07
N ILE A 290 42.61 -2.85 13.83
CA ILE A 290 42.10 -1.63 14.47
C ILE A 290 41.98 -1.76 16.00
N GLN A 291 41.74 -2.96 16.56
CA GLN A 291 41.61 -3.12 18.02
C GLN A 291 42.99 -3.36 18.68
N PRO A 292 43.44 -2.50 19.61
CA PRO A 292 44.75 -2.65 20.22
C PRO A 292 44.79 -3.90 21.10
N LYS A 293 45.74 -4.80 20.84
CA LYS A 293 46.03 -5.91 21.75
C LYS A 293 46.83 -5.38 22.95
N TYR A 294 46.44 -5.77 24.15
CA TYR A 294 47.23 -5.51 25.36
C TYR A 294 48.42 -6.45 25.38
N VAL A 295 49.61 -5.89 25.62
CA VAL A 295 50.87 -6.64 25.55
C VAL A 295 51.70 -6.41 26.82
N THR A 296 52.28 -7.50 27.36
CA THR A 296 52.95 -7.56 28.67
C THR A 296 54.42 -8.01 28.55
N GLN A 297 55.07 -7.79 27.40
CA GLN A 297 56.41 -8.34 27.17
C GLN A 297 57.45 -7.63 28.01
N ALA A 298 58.10 -8.39 28.90
CA ALA A 298 59.01 -7.90 29.92
C ALA A 298 60.29 -7.26 29.36
N ASN A 299 60.71 -7.68 28.17
CA ASN A 299 61.99 -7.30 27.56
C ASN A 299 61.92 -7.34 26.01
N ILE A 300 63.01 -6.91 25.37
CA ILE A 300 63.05 -6.75 23.90
C ILE A 300 63.02 -8.09 23.16
N THR A 301 63.50 -9.16 23.80
CA THR A 301 63.46 -10.51 23.25
C THR A 301 62.02 -11.01 23.17
N ASP A 302 61.26 -10.87 24.26
CA ASP A 302 59.84 -11.27 24.32
C ASP A 302 58.99 -10.45 23.37
N PHE A 303 59.24 -9.13 23.28
CA PHE A 303 58.55 -8.26 22.33
C PHE A 303 58.82 -8.66 20.88
N THR A 304 60.07 -9.04 20.58
CA THR A 304 60.44 -9.55 19.25
C THR A 304 59.74 -10.88 18.94
N ALA A 305 59.70 -11.80 19.90
CA ALA A 305 58.99 -13.08 19.74
C ALA A 305 57.50 -12.87 19.50
N TRP A 306 56.89 -11.90 20.20
CA TRP A 306 55.50 -11.53 19.96
C TRP A 306 55.29 -11.00 18.54
N ILE A 307 56.10 -10.04 18.06
CA ILE A 307 56.01 -9.53 16.67
C ILE A 307 56.13 -10.67 15.65
N LYS A 308 57.06 -11.61 15.88
CA LYS A 308 57.26 -12.79 15.02
C LYS A 308 56.12 -13.81 15.05
N SER A 309 55.20 -13.73 16.01
CA SER A 309 53.99 -14.57 16.01
C SER A 309 52.80 -13.93 15.29
N LEU A 310 52.88 -12.64 14.96
CA LEU A 310 51.80 -11.92 14.27
C LEU A 310 51.69 -12.34 12.80
N PRO A 311 50.47 -12.44 12.24
CA PRO A 311 50.28 -12.62 10.81
C PRO A 311 50.78 -11.38 10.03
N GLN A 312 50.95 -11.54 8.72
CA GLN A 312 51.33 -10.44 7.83
C GLN A 312 50.27 -9.33 7.89
N GLY A 313 50.72 -8.06 7.93
CA GLY A 313 49.83 -6.90 8.05
C GLY A 313 50.10 -6.05 9.30
N GLY A 314 49.21 -5.08 9.51
CA GLY A 314 49.31 -4.06 10.55
C GLY A 314 48.61 -4.46 11.85
N HIS A 315 49.25 -4.16 12.97
CA HIS A 315 48.80 -4.55 14.31
C HIS A 315 48.94 -3.37 15.28
N ALA A 316 47.81 -2.90 15.79
CA ALA A 316 47.79 -1.95 16.90
C ALA A 316 48.00 -2.69 18.23
N PHE A 317 48.77 -2.10 19.14
CA PHE A 317 49.00 -2.67 20.47
C PHE A 317 49.14 -1.59 21.55
N ARG A 318 49.00 -2.01 22.80
CA ARG A 318 49.18 -1.17 23.97
C ARG A 318 49.91 -1.93 25.07
N PHE A 319 50.92 -1.32 25.67
CA PHE A 319 51.63 -1.91 26.81
C PHE A 319 50.78 -1.87 28.09
N SER A 320 50.72 -2.97 28.83
CA SER A 320 50.02 -3.03 30.13
C SER A 320 50.88 -2.53 31.30
N ASP A 321 52.21 -2.74 31.26
CA ASP A 321 53.15 -2.45 32.37
C ASP A 321 54.46 -1.78 31.89
N ASN A 322 55.41 -1.51 32.80
CA ASN A 322 56.66 -0.79 32.49
C ASN A 322 57.73 -1.75 31.96
N HIS A 323 58.27 -1.47 30.78
CA HIS A 323 59.12 -2.42 30.06
C HIS A 323 60.44 -1.82 29.55
N GLY A 324 61.20 -1.24 30.49
CA GLY A 324 62.67 -1.10 30.42
C GLY A 324 63.28 -0.81 29.04
N GLY A 325 62.91 0.32 28.41
CA GLY A 325 63.59 0.85 27.22
C GLY A 325 62.86 0.69 25.88
N ILE A 326 61.76 -0.06 25.81
CA ILE A 326 60.98 -0.27 24.55
C ILE A 326 59.75 0.65 24.51
N GLY A 327 59.09 0.77 25.65
CA GLY A 327 57.90 1.59 25.87
C GLY A 327 57.61 1.72 27.36
N TYR A 328 56.96 2.81 27.74
CA TYR A 328 56.44 3.00 29.10
C TYR A 328 55.08 2.29 29.26
N PRO A 329 54.61 2.04 30.50
CA PRO A 329 53.25 1.57 30.74
C PRO A 329 52.25 2.41 29.96
N TRP A 330 51.21 1.75 29.43
CA TRP A 330 50.11 2.40 28.72
C TRP A 330 50.47 3.08 27.39
N SER A 331 51.73 2.99 26.95
CA SER A 331 52.15 3.48 25.64
C SER A 331 51.43 2.71 24.53
N GLY A 332 50.99 3.45 23.51
CA GLY A 332 50.37 2.88 22.31
C GLY A 332 51.41 2.67 21.22
N GLY A 333 51.23 1.65 20.40
CA GLY A 333 52.09 1.39 19.27
C GLY A 333 51.37 0.77 18.10
N TYR A 334 52.01 0.85 16.95
CA TYR A 334 51.58 0.20 15.73
C TYR A 334 52.78 -0.44 15.08
N ILE A 335 52.64 -1.72 14.69
CA ILE A 335 53.68 -2.48 13.99
C ILE A 335 53.08 -3.09 12.74
N THR A 336 53.81 -3.06 11.63
CA THR A 336 53.44 -3.82 10.43
C THR A 336 54.48 -4.89 10.18
N ARG A 337 54.02 -6.13 10.02
CA ARG A 337 54.85 -7.24 9.55
C ARG A 337 54.66 -7.39 8.04
N MET A 338 55.76 -7.44 7.30
CA MET A 338 55.78 -7.60 5.86
C MET A 338 56.86 -8.63 5.50
N HIS A 339 56.44 -9.82 5.09
CA HIS A 339 57.33 -10.96 4.89
C HIS A 339 58.24 -11.21 6.11
N ASP A 340 59.54 -11.08 5.92
CA ASP A 340 60.60 -11.31 6.90
C ASP A 340 60.96 -10.06 7.70
N ILE A 341 60.36 -8.90 7.40
CA ILE A 341 60.65 -7.62 8.07
C ILE A 341 59.46 -7.11 8.89
N TRP A 342 59.74 -6.22 9.83
CA TRP A 342 58.73 -5.41 10.51
C TRP A 342 59.23 -4.00 10.78
N ALA A 343 58.28 -3.06 10.79
CA ALA A 343 58.54 -1.66 11.14
C ALA A 343 57.30 -1.05 11.80
N GLY A 344 57.54 -0.08 12.68
CA GLY A 344 56.48 0.57 13.43
C GLY A 344 57.01 1.60 14.42
N PHE A 345 56.13 2.02 15.33
CA PHE A 345 56.48 2.99 16.36
C PHE A 345 55.76 2.69 17.68
N VAL A 346 56.31 3.25 18.75
CA VAL A 346 55.73 3.30 20.10
C VAL A 346 55.70 4.75 20.53
N ALA A 347 54.54 5.23 20.98
CA ALA A 347 54.34 6.57 21.50
C ALA A 347 53.87 6.51 22.95
N ASN A 348 54.61 7.22 23.81
CA ASN A 348 54.26 7.38 25.23
C ASN A 348 53.06 8.34 25.39
N TYR A 349 52.21 8.08 26.38
CA TYR A 349 51.03 8.92 26.65
C TYR A 349 51.32 10.16 27.52
N ASN A 350 52.41 10.17 28.32
CA ASN A 350 52.68 11.21 29.32
C ASN A 350 54.11 11.81 29.26
N TYR A 351 55.04 11.24 28.50
CA TYR A 351 56.41 11.73 28.37
C TYR A 351 56.81 11.94 26.91
N SER A 352 57.89 12.70 26.68
CA SER A 352 58.50 13.08 25.39
C SER A 352 59.04 11.92 24.53
N GLY A 353 58.70 10.67 24.84
CA GLY A 353 59.31 9.48 24.25
C GLY A 353 58.49 8.90 23.11
N ILE A 354 58.92 9.15 21.87
CA ILE A 354 58.51 8.38 20.68
C ILE A 354 59.71 7.54 20.24
N SER A 355 59.46 6.26 19.96
CA SER A 355 60.48 5.35 19.46
C SER A 355 60.03 4.69 18.17
N PHE A 356 60.90 4.63 17.18
CA PHE A 356 60.72 3.74 16.03
C PHE A 356 61.22 2.34 16.38
N ILE A 357 60.45 1.34 16.00
CA ILE A 357 60.78 -0.07 16.16
C ILE A 357 60.89 -0.73 14.79
N HIS A 358 61.93 -1.52 14.58
CA HIS A 358 62.11 -2.24 13.32
C HIS A 358 62.98 -3.49 13.50
N GLY A 359 62.88 -4.43 12.57
CA GLY A 359 63.67 -5.65 12.60
C GLY A 359 63.38 -6.57 11.44
N ASN A 360 64.02 -7.72 11.46
CA ASN A 360 63.79 -8.80 10.52
C ASN A 360 64.02 -10.17 11.17
N ASP A 361 63.52 -11.23 10.54
CA ASP A 361 63.51 -12.57 11.11
C ASP A 361 64.93 -13.11 11.43
N GLY A 362 65.95 -12.71 10.66
CA GLY A 362 67.36 -13.07 10.87
C GLY A 362 68.18 -12.10 11.75
N GLY A 363 67.66 -10.92 12.09
CA GLY A 363 68.40 -9.79 12.67
C GLY A 363 68.50 -9.78 14.21
N GLY A 364 68.10 -10.87 14.86
CA GLY A 364 68.01 -10.98 16.32
C GLY A 364 66.88 -10.13 16.90
N ASN A 365 67.12 -9.50 18.05
CA ASN A 365 66.13 -8.66 18.73
C ASN A 365 65.77 -7.40 17.94
N THR A 366 64.50 -7.00 18.01
CA THR A 366 63.94 -5.75 17.48
C THR A 366 64.80 -4.56 17.89
N LYS A 367 65.06 -3.67 16.94
CA LYS A 367 65.83 -2.45 17.17
C LYS A 367 64.88 -1.33 17.56
N VAL A 368 65.32 -0.50 18.50
CA VAL A 368 64.56 0.65 19.02
C VAL A 368 65.41 1.90 18.79
N SER A 369 64.85 2.88 18.07
CA SER A 369 65.48 4.16 17.78
C SER A 369 64.64 5.28 18.39
N GLN A 370 65.18 5.96 19.40
CA GLN A 370 64.49 7.08 20.07
C GLN A 370 64.47 8.32 19.19
N LEU A 371 63.33 9.00 19.14
CA LEU A 371 63.15 10.25 18.42
C LEU A 371 63.46 11.45 19.33
N TRP A 372 64.33 12.33 18.86
CA TRP A 372 64.54 13.64 19.48
C TRP A 372 63.40 14.58 19.11
N THR A 373 62.81 15.22 20.12
CA THR A 373 61.69 16.15 20.04
C THR A 373 62.03 17.43 20.81
N ASP A 374 61.29 18.50 20.56
CA ASP A 374 61.38 19.76 21.31
C ASP A 374 61.15 19.59 22.83
N LYS A 375 60.55 18.47 23.25
CA LYS A 375 60.34 18.11 24.66
C LYS A 375 61.46 17.27 25.30
N ASN A 376 62.48 16.82 24.55
CA ASN A 376 63.60 16.04 25.11
C ASN A 376 64.99 16.53 24.66
N ALA A 377 65.04 17.55 23.80
CA ALA A 377 66.26 18.25 23.41
C ALA A 377 65.99 19.76 23.24
N HIS A 378 66.96 20.59 23.61
CA HIS A 378 66.94 22.03 23.38
C HIS A 378 68.16 22.46 22.54
N PRO A 379 68.00 23.38 21.57
CA PRO A 379 69.13 23.98 20.89
C PRO A 379 69.92 24.85 21.87
N ASP A 380 71.25 24.78 21.81
CA ASP A 380 72.09 25.77 22.49
C ASP A 380 72.04 27.13 21.78
N ALA A 381 72.72 28.14 22.33
CA ALA A 381 72.78 29.49 21.75
C ALA A 381 73.36 29.53 20.31
N ASN A 382 74.00 28.45 19.86
CA ASN A 382 74.54 28.28 18.51
C ASN A 382 73.67 27.37 17.62
N GLY A 383 72.49 26.93 18.09
CA GLY A 383 71.56 26.09 17.35
C GLY A 383 71.87 24.59 17.37
N ILE A 384 72.84 24.12 18.19
CA ILE A 384 73.17 22.70 18.31
C ILE A 384 72.21 22.05 19.33
N LEU A 385 71.48 21.02 18.91
CA LEU A 385 70.59 20.26 19.79
C LEU A 385 71.40 19.55 20.89
N ARG A 386 71.12 19.89 22.14
CA ARG A 386 71.67 19.27 23.34
C ARG A 386 70.56 18.59 24.13
N ARG A 387 70.94 17.57 24.92
CA ARG A 387 70.04 16.93 25.87
C ARG A 387 69.50 17.98 26.86
N ALA A 388 68.20 18.00 27.06
CA ALA A 388 67.55 18.91 28.01
C ALA A 388 68.11 18.75 29.45
N SER A 389 68.20 19.84 30.20
CA SER A 389 68.84 19.92 31.52
C SER A 389 67.97 20.67 32.53
N PRO A 390 67.99 20.30 33.82
CA PRO A 390 67.28 21.01 34.88
C PRO A 390 67.93 22.38 35.17
N VAL A 391 67.29 23.45 34.73
CA VAL A 391 67.77 24.84 34.88
C VAL A 391 66.69 25.70 35.54
N VAL A 392 67.12 26.58 36.43
CA VAL A 392 66.34 27.57 37.16
C VAL A 392 66.82 28.96 36.77
N ASP A 393 65.94 29.75 36.16
CA ASP A 393 66.23 31.13 35.76
C ASP A 393 65.65 32.09 36.79
N ILE A 394 66.49 32.89 37.46
CA ILE A 394 66.08 33.80 38.53
C ILE A 394 66.03 35.23 38.01
N HIS A 395 64.90 35.90 38.21
CA HIS A 395 64.69 37.31 37.87
C HIS A 395 64.93 38.25 39.08
N PRO A 396 65.17 39.56 38.84
CA PRO A 396 65.48 40.54 39.90
C PRO A 396 64.46 40.61 41.04
N ASP A 397 63.17 40.50 40.72
CA ASP A 397 62.07 40.57 41.67
C ASP A 397 61.85 39.27 42.46
N GLY A 398 62.59 38.20 42.14
CA GLY A 398 62.45 36.88 42.73
C GLY A 398 61.49 35.95 42.01
N THR A 399 60.88 36.39 40.90
CA THR A 399 60.21 35.46 39.97
C THR A 399 61.23 34.56 39.28
N TYR A 400 60.77 33.44 38.73
CA TYR A 400 61.65 32.45 38.13
C TYR A 400 60.97 31.63 37.05
N GLU A 401 61.76 31.13 36.10
CA GLU A 401 61.35 30.17 35.08
C GLU A 401 62.11 28.84 35.26
N LEU A 402 61.45 27.73 34.91
CA LEU A 402 61.98 26.39 35.03
C LEU A 402 61.94 25.67 33.69
N THR A 403 62.96 24.88 33.39
CA THR A 403 62.86 23.86 32.34
C THR A 403 61.94 22.73 32.81
N SER A 404 61.41 21.93 31.87
CA SER A 404 60.59 20.75 32.19
C SER A 404 61.30 19.77 33.12
N GLU A 405 62.63 19.68 33.02
CA GLU A 405 63.44 18.84 33.88
C GLU A 405 63.58 19.41 35.30
N ALA A 406 63.45 20.71 35.50
CA ALA A 406 63.51 21.37 36.81
C ALA A 406 62.13 21.54 37.46
N GLU A 407 61.07 20.91 36.92
CA GLU A 407 59.72 21.00 37.47
C GLU A 407 59.69 20.59 38.95
N GLY A 408 59.09 21.44 39.79
CA GLY A 408 59.00 21.27 41.24
C GLY A 408 60.03 22.06 42.06
N MET A 409 60.99 22.75 41.42
CA MET A 409 61.85 23.71 42.13
C MET A 409 61.07 24.97 42.52
N ILE A 410 61.46 25.59 43.64
CA ILE A 410 60.86 26.83 44.11
C ILE A 410 61.96 27.85 44.38
N VAL A 411 61.85 29.05 43.80
CA VAL A 411 62.75 30.16 44.11
C VAL A 411 62.03 31.18 45.00
N LYS A 412 62.75 31.67 46.01
CA LYS A 412 62.28 32.75 46.88
C LYS A 412 63.36 33.81 47.05
N ARG A 413 63.02 35.08 46.81
CA ARG A 413 63.83 36.23 47.23
C ARG A 413 63.73 36.39 48.75
N VAL A 414 64.85 36.19 49.44
CA VAL A 414 64.94 36.18 50.91
C VAL A 414 65.32 37.55 51.46
N ASP A 415 66.16 38.29 50.74
CA ASP A 415 66.57 39.67 51.05
C ASP A 415 67.05 40.35 49.76
N THR A 416 67.44 41.62 49.82
CA THR A 416 68.06 42.34 48.70
C THR A 416 69.31 41.63 48.22
N GLY A 417 69.31 41.24 46.94
CA GLY A 417 70.38 40.47 46.32
C GLY A 417 70.43 39.01 46.74
N LYS A 418 69.51 38.50 47.56
CA LYS A 418 69.58 37.14 48.12
C LYS A 418 68.41 36.28 47.71
N TYR A 419 68.69 35.19 47.00
CA TYR A 419 67.70 34.26 46.47
C TYR A 419 67.98 32.84 46.94
N ARG A 420 66.94 32.09 47.28
CA ARG A 420 67.03 30.68 47.69
C ARG A 420 66.24 29.80 46.74
N ILE A 421 66.88 28.76 46.23
CA ILE A 421 66.27 27.69 45.43
C ILE A 421 66.05 26.48 46.35
N SER A 422 64.81 26.01 46.42
CA SER A 422 64.39 24.86 47.20
C SER A 422 63.87 23.72 46.33
N GLY A 423 64.03 22.50 46.82
CA GLY A 423 63.62 21.27 46.11
C GLY A 423 64.73 20.61 45.29
N CYS A 424 65.93 21.20 45.26
CA CYS A 424 67.11 20.65 44.60
C CYS A 424 68.01 19.88 45.57
N ASN A 425 68.97 19.13 45.03
CA ASN A 425 70.02 18.42 45.76
C ASN A 425 71.41 19.01 45.44
N GLY A 426 71.52 20.34 45.56
CA GLY A 426 72.68 21.13 45.18
C GLY A 426 72.80 21.41 43.68
N PHE A 427 73.97 21.90 43.28
CA PHE A 427 74.29 22.15 41.86
C PHE A 427 74.44 20.85 41.08
N ALA A 428 74.15 20.90 39.77
CA ALA A 428 74.32 19.76 38.88
C ALA A 428 75.78 19.27 38.86
N LYS A 429 75.99 17.95 39.06
CA LYS A 429 77.33 17.35 39.29
C LYS A 429 78.01 16.78 38.04
N ASP A 430 77.35 16.81 36.89
CA ASP A 430 77.80 16.13 35.66
C ASP A 430 78.87 16.91 34.85
N GLY A 431 79.27 18.10 35.30
CA GLY A 431 80.32 18.91 34.68
C GLY A 431 79.98 19.50 33.30
N ALA A 432 78.73 19.39 32.83
CA ALA A 432 78.37 19.78 31.47
C ALA A 432 78.49 21.29 31.17
N TRP A 433 78.53 22.15 32.20
CA TRP A 433 78.70 23.61 32.11
C TRP A 433 80.07 24.10 32.63
N GLY A 434 81.07 23.21 32.77
CA GLY A 434 82.45 23.54 33.19
C GLY A 434 82.74 23.35 34.69
N ILE A 435 84.00 23.59 35.09
CA ILE A 435 84.58 23.28 36.42
C ILE A 435 83.99 24.13 37.56
N HIS A 436 83.35 25.26 37.26
CA HIS A 436 82.77 26.19 38.24
C HIS A 436 81.23 26.15 38.33
N GLY A 437 80.61 25.01 38.00
CA GLY A 437 79.44 24.57 38.78
C GLY A 437 78.06 25.12 38.43
N GLY A 438 77.79 25.46 37.17
CA GLY A 438 76.41 25.50 36.67
C GLY A 438 75.64 26.82 36.84
N THR A 439 76.29 27.91 37.23
CA THR A 439 75.67 29.25 37.25
C THR A 439 76.18 30.12 36.11
N VAL A 440 75.26 30.79 35.42
CA VAL A 440 75.57 31.85 34.45
C VAL A 440 75.15 33.19 35.04
N VAL A 441 76.15 34.03 35.26
CA VAL A 441 76.00 35.39 35.79
C VAL A 441 75.76 36.35 34.62
N PRO A 442 74.83 37.33 34.75
CA PRO A 442 74.58 38.28 33.69
C PRO A 442 75.79 39.17 33.41
N ALA A 443 76.14 39.28 32.13
CA ALA A 443 77.22 40.10 31.61
C ALA A 443 76.71 41.18 30.64
N ASP A 444 77.52 42.21 30.42
CA ASP A 444 77.29 43.20 29.37
C ASP A 444 77.65 42.64 27.98
N SER A 445 77.46 43.46 26.94
CA SER A 445 77.81 43.10 25.56
C SER A 445 79.31 42.89 25.33
N ASN A 446 80.16 43.27 26.28
CA ASN A 446 81.62 43.07 26.24
C ASN A 446 82.06 41.83 27.05
N GLY A 447 81.10 41.05 27.58
CA GLY A 447 81.39 39.88 28.42
C GLY A 447 81.84 40.21 29.84
N LEU A 448 81.65 41.46 30.29
CA LEU A 448 81.97 41.87 31.65
C LEU A 448 80.76 41.62 32.57
N ASN A 449 80.96 40.82 33.61
CA ASN A 449 79.90 40.52 34.57
C ASN A 449 79.41 41.79 35.27
N LEU A 450 78.09 41.89 35.43
CA LEU A 450 77.41 43.05 36.00
C LEU A 450 77.27 43.01 37.53
N ILE A 451 77.44 41.82 38.11
CA ILE A 451 77.34 41.54 39.54
C ILE A 451 78.40 40.51 39.95
N TRP A 452 78.77 40.53 41.21
CA TRP A 452 79.42 39.41 41.89
C TRP A 452 78.35 38.47 42.42
N VAL A 453 78.58 37.17 42.27
CA VAL A 453 77.68 36.14 42.81
C VAL A 453 78.45 35.30 43.81
N ARG A 454 77.89 35.17 45.01
CA ARG A 454 78.34 34.23 46.03
C ARG A 454 77.32 33.14 46.18
N GLU A 455 77.79 31.91 46.10
CA GLU A 455 76.96 30.71 46.08
C GLU A 455 77.24 29.87 47.31
N SER A 456 76.19 29.25 47.83
CA SER A 456 76.32 28.27 48.91
C SER A 456 75.22 27.22 48.79
N VAL A 457 75.55 25.98 49.14
CA VAL A 457 74.58 24.88 49.24
C VAL A 457 74.39 24.56 50.72
N ASP A 458 73.15 24.52 51.18
CA ASP A 458 72.80 23.98 52.48
C ASP A 458 72.93 22.45 52.42
N THR A 459 73.96 21.90 53.05
CA THR A 459 74.27 20.47 52.98
C THR A 459 73.23 19.58 53.66
N SER A 460 72.29 20.14 54.42
CA SER A 460 71.25 19.39 55.13
C SER A 460 70.01 19.09 54.28
N ASN A 461 69.68 19.96 53.32
CA ASN A 461 68.49 19.85 52.47
C ASN A 461 68.78 19.96 50.97
N GLY A 462 69.99 20.37 50.59
CA GLY A 462 70.40 20.54 49.19
C GLY A 462 70.03 21.88 48.57
N ASP A 463 69.38 22.78 49.32
CA ASP A 463 68.96 24.08 48.82
C ASP A 463 70.16 24.96 48.45
N ILE A 464 70.01 25.73 47.38
CA ILE A 464 71.04 26.66 46.90
C ILE A 464 70.66 28.07 47.33
N THR A 465 71.60 28.80 47.93
CA THR A 465 71.48 30.23 48.19
C THR A 465 72.46 31.00 47.32
N VAL A 466 71.93 32.05 46.68
CA VAL A 466 72.63 32.92 45.74
C VAL A 466 72.57 34.34 46.29
N GLU A 467 73.74 34.93 46.52
CA GLU A 467 73.88 36.31 46.99
C GLU A 467 74.55 37.15 45.90
N CYS A 468 73.94 38.28 45.56
CA CYS A 468 74.32 39.17 44.49
C CYS A 468 74.84 40.49 45.06
N TYR A 469 75.97 40.95 44.53
CA TYR A 469 76.60 42.21 44.92
C TYR A 469 76.95 43.01 43.67
N HIS A 470 76.88 44.33 43.74
CA HIS A 470 77.22 45.19 42.62
C HIS A 470 78.68 44.98 42.23
N ARG A 471 78.95 44.81 40.93
CA ARG A 471 80.31 44.73 40.38
C ARG A 471 80.60 45.94 39.54
N GLN A 472 81.53 46.78 39.98
CA GLN A 472 82.06 47.87 39.18
C GLN A 472 83.36 47.44 38.51
N ASN A 473 83.38 47.42 37.18
CA ASN A 473 84.54 46.99 36.40
C ASN A 473 85.50 48.18 36.20
N THR A 474 86.22 48.59 37.25
CA THR A 474 87.06 49.81 37.27
C THR A 474 88.16 49.82 36.20
N ASP A 475 88.62 48.64 35.77
CA ASP A 475 89.66 48.48 34.75
C ASP A 475 89.12 48.67 33.32
N ALA A 476 87.80 48.79 33.16
CA ALA A 476 87.15 49.05 31.87
C ALA A 476 87.06 50.56 31.57
N PRO A 477 86.91 50.96 30.29
CA PRO A 477 86.58 52.35 29.92
C PRO A 477 85.32 52.83 30.64
N GLU A 478 85.22 54.13 30.91
CA GLU A 478 84.16 54.70 31.78
C GLU A 478 82.73 54.26 31.41
N PHE A 479 82.42 54.12 30.12
CA PHE A 479 81.11 53.67 29.64
C PHE A 479 80.80 52.18 29.92
N ALA A 480 81.83 51.36 30.16
CA ALA A 480 81.75 49.91 30.41
C ALA A 480 82.07 49.54 31.87
N GLN A 481 82.31 50.53 32.74
CA GLN A 481 82.61 50.29 34.16
C GLN A 481 81.42 49.76 34.96
N ASN A 482 80.21 49.74 34.39
CA ASN A 482 78.99 49.37 35.08
C ASN A 482 78.72 50.25 36.33
N LYS A 483 78.79 51.59 36.20
CA LYS A 483 78.37 52.52 37.26
C LYS A 483 76.85 52.49 37.42
N ARG A 484 76.31 51.56 38.22
CA ARG A 484 74.86 51.34 38.36
C ARG A 484 74.25 52.30 39.38
N VAL A 485 73.16 52.96 38.98
CA VAL A 485 72.35 53.81 39.87
C VAL A 485 71.62 52.94 40.90
N LYS A 486 71.75 53.29 42.18
CA LYS A 486 71.05 52.67 43.31
C LYS A 486 69.71 53.34 43.58
N SER A 487 69.69 54.67 43.64
CA SER A 487 68.47 55.45 43.83
C SER A 487 68.70 56.90 43.41
N VAL A 488 67.60 57.63 43.20
CA VAL A 488 67.62 59.08 42.98
C VAL A 488 66.87 59.73 44.14
N THR A 489 67.49 60.69 44.82
CA THR A 489 66.87 61.39 45.95
C THR A 489 65.76 62.33 45.47
N ALA A 490 64.89 62.78 46.39
CA ALA A 490 63.81 63.74 46.06
C ALA A 490 64.33 65.08 45.52
N THR A 491 65.62 65.39 45.72
CA THR A 491 66.30 66.59 45.21
C THR A 491 67.03 66.36 43.87
N GLY A 492 66.95 65.15 43.29
CA GLY A 492 67.54 64.81 42.00
C GLY A 492 69.00 64.32 42.06
N GLU A 493 69.55 64.06 43.24
CA GLU A 493 70.90 63.52 43.39
C GLU A 493 70.89 62.01 43.11
N VAL A 494 71.81 61.55 42.24
CA VAL A 494 71.94 60.14 41.85
C VAL A 494 72.92 59.44 42.78
N ILE A 495 72.43 58.49 43.57
CA ILE A 495 73.25 57.63 44.43
C ILE A 495 73.60 56.38 43.61
N TYR A 496 74.89 56.09 43.46
CA TYR A 496 75.39 54.88 42.81
C TYR A 496 75.66 53.78 43.83
N TYR A 497 75.58 52.53 43.39
CA TYR A 497 76.09 51.41 44.19
C TYR A 497 77.61 51.50 44.31
N ASN A 498 78.14 51.15 45.47
CA ASN A 498 79.58 50.90 45.62
C ASN A 498 79.91 49.49 45.13
N ASP A 499 81.13 49.27 44.66
CA ASP A 499 81.58 47.91 44.33
C ASP A 499 81.51 47.00 45.57
N GLY A 500 80.99 45.78 45.39
CA GLY A 500 80.74 44.83 46.46
C GLY A 500 79.51 45.13 47.33
N GLU A 501 78.73 46.17 47.03
CA GLU A 501 77.49 46.47 47.77
C GLU A 501 76.36 45.50 47.41
N PRO A 502 75.61 44.92 48.39
CA PRO A 502 74.48 44.03 48.08
C PRO A 502 73.46 44.68 47.14
N CYS A 503 73.12 44.01 46.04
CA CYS A 503 72.12 44.48 45.09
C CYS A 503 71.39 43.32 44.41
N ASP A 504 70.13 43.51 44.04
CA ASP A 504 69.40 42.55 43.21
C ASP A 504 70.01 42.43 41.81
N ILE A 505 69.65 41.35 41.11
CA ILE A 505 70.00 41.13 39.71
C ILE A 505 69.63 42.38 38.88
N PRO A 506 70.43 42.80 37.89
CA PRO A 506 70.08 43.96 37.05
C PRO A 506 68.75 43.79 36.32
N ASP A 507 67.98 44.88 36.19
CA ASP A 507 66.70 44.86 35.49
C ASP A 507 66.86 44.35 34.04
N GLY A 508 65.97 43.46 33.61
CA GLY A 508 66.03 42.84 32.29
C GLY A 508 67.18 41.83 32.12
N ARG A 509 67.72 41.30 33.22
CA ARG A 509 68.70 40.21 33.24
C ARG A 509 68.24 39.06 34.14
N VAL A 510 68.83 37.89 33.94
CA VAL A 510 68.58 36.69 34.74
C VAL A 510 69.89 36.06 35.18
N ILE A 511 69.85 35.33 36.29
CA ILE A 511 70.89 34.36 36.62
C ILE A 511 70.33 32.98 36.28
N ASN A 512 71.03 32.21 35.46
CA ASN A 512 70.65 30.84 35.14
C ASN A 512 71.43 29.87 36.03
N ILE A 513 70.74 28.98 36.74
CA ILE A 513 71.37 28.02 37.67
C ILE A 513 70.94 26.61 37.33
N ARG A 514 71.93 25.74 37.10
CA ARG A 514 71.74 24.33 36.82
C ARG A 514 71.73 23.52 38.10
N VAL A 515 70.60 22.90 38.39
CA VAL A 515 70.34 22.23 39.67
C VAL A 515 70.35 20.72 39.54
N GLN A 516 70.74 20.03 40.60
CA GLN A 516 70.62 18.58 40.69
C GLN A 516 69.22 18.23 41.23
N LEU A 517 68.49 17.36 40.53
CA LEU A 517 67.23 16.83 41.07
C LEU A 517 67.52 15.86 42.23
N PRO A 518 66.64 15.80 43.25
CA PRO A 518 66.66 14.73 44.24
C PRO A 518 66.56 13.37 43.54
N GLU A 519 67.28 12.36 44.06
CA GLU A 519 67.11 10.99 43.56
C GLU A 519 65.65 10.58 43.79
N LYS A 520 64.92 10.29 42.71
CA LYS A 520 63.58 9.71 42.81
C LYS A 520 63.73 8.31 43.38
N SER A 521 63.12 8.08 44.55
CA SER A 521 63.02 6.75 45.19
C SER A 521 62.29 5.75 44.31
#